data_AF-A0A068NXU0-F1
#
_entry.id   AF-A0A068NXU0-F1
#
_cell.length_a   1.000
_cell.length_b   1.000
_cell.length_c   1.000
_cell.angle_alpha   90.00
_cell.angle_beta   90.00
_cell.angle_gamma   90.00
#
_symmetry.space_group_name_H-M   'P 1'
#
loop_
_entity.id
_entity.type
_entity.pdbx_description
1 polymer ?
#
loop_
_entity_poly.entity_id
_entity_poly.type
_entity_poly.pdbx_seq_one_letter_code
_entity_poly.pdbx_strand_id
1 'polypeptide(L)'
;MRDAFQNSGIQFQPGTPPSAEDQKKLQDMMTKLNEENTKEINAILDADQQKRLKEIFVQFQGNAIAGNADYQKDLGITDDQKAKIAELQKKQGEAMQALFQKMRDQEIDRQGFTEATEKNTKIMNDEIGKILTDDQKKKIADWSGKPFVKKDQPGGRGGGGL
;
A
#
# COMPACT_ATOMS: atom_id res chain seq x y z
N MET A 1 -4.60 16.40 -6.48
CA MET A 1 -5.65 15.37 -6.62
C MET A 1 -7.03 15.93 -6.96
N ARG A 2 -7.58 16.89 -6.20
CA ARG A 2 -8.94 17.41 -6.45
C ARG A 2 -9.13 18.02 -7.85
N ASP A 3 -8.16 18.81 -8.31
CA ASP A 3 -8.24 19.48 -9.62
C ASP A 3 -8.07 18.49 -10.79
N ALA A 4 -7.18 17.49 -10.64
CA ALA A 4 -7.02 16.42 -11.62
C ALA A 4 -8.30 15.58 -11.76
N PHE A 5 -9.01 15.36 -10.66
CA PHE A 5 -10.28 14.65 -10.64
C PHE A 5 -11.41 15.49 -11.24
N GLN A 6 -11.49 16.77 -10.92
CA GLN A 6 -12.51 17.68 -11.48
C GLN A 6 -12.34 17.88 -12.99
N ASN A 7 -11.10 17.88 -13.50
CA ASN A 7 -10.82 18.04 -14.93
C ASN A 7 -10.90 16.73 -15.74
N SER A 8 -11.10 15.59 -15.07
CA SER A 8 -11.12 14.28 -15.72
C SER A 8 -12.44 13.95 -16.42
N GLY A 9 -13.51 14.71 -16.13
CA GLY A 9 -14.85 14.44 -16.63
C GLY A 9 -15.49 13.16 -16.08
N ILE A 10 -14.87 12.51 -15.09
CA ILE A 10 -15.36 11.26 -14.50
C ILE A 10 -16.57 11.56 -13.62
N GLN A 11 -17.69 10.90 -13.91
CA GLN A 11 -18.93 11.02 -13.14
C GLN A 11 -19.05 9.85 -12.17
N PHE A 12 -18.94 10.12 -10.86
CA PHE A 12 -19.25 9.12 -9.84
C PHE A 12 -20.72 9.19 -9.47
N GLN A 13 -21.48 8.16 -9.85
CA GLN A 13 -22.83 7.96 -9.33
C GLN A 13 -22.80 7.11 -8.06
N PRO A 14 -23.39 7.56 -6.95
CA PRO A 14 -23.46 6.77 -5.72
C PRO A 14 -24.10 5.40 -5.99
N GLY A 15 -23.45 4.33 -5.54
CA GLY A 15 -23.97 2.97 -5.63
C GLY A 15 -23.80 2.27 -6.99
N THR A 16 -23.15 2.90 -7.98
CA THR A 16 -22.82 2.25 -9.26
C THR A 16 -21.30 2.19 -9.45
N PRO A 17 -20.75 1.02 -9.85
CA PRO A 17 -19.33 0.93 -10.20
C PRO A 17 -19.05 1.80 -11.44
N PRO A 18 -17.85 2.40 -11.56
CA PRO A 18 -17.51 3.25 -12.69
C PRO A 18 -17.61 2.47 -14.02
N SER A 19 -17.99 3.15 -15.09
CA SER A 19 -18.00 2.57 -16.44
C SER A 19 -16.60 2.11 -16.84
N ALA A 20 -16.46 1.21 -17.82
CA ALA A 20 -15.15 0.77 -18.31
C ALA A 20 -14.30 1.96 -18.83
N GLU A 21 -14.94 2.97 -19.41
CA GLU A 21 -14.28 4.19 -19.86
C GLU A 21 -13.78 5.02 -18.67
N ASP A 22 -14.60 5.18 -17.63
CA ASP A 22 -14.21 5.88 -16.41
C ASP A 22 -13.11 5.15 -15.65
N GLN A 23 -13.15 3.81 -15.61
CA GLN A 23 -12.08 2.99 -15.01
C GLN A 23 -10.75 3.24 -15.72
N LYS A 24 -10.76 3.30 -17.05
CA LYS A 24 -9.56 3.61 -17.83
C LYS A 24 -9.07 5.04 -17.57
N LYS A 25 -9.97 6.03 -17.54
CA LYS A 25 -9.61 7.42 -17.20
C LYS A 25 -9.01 7.54 -15.79
N LEU A 26 -9.54 6.81 -14.82
CA LEU A 26 -8.96 6.73 -13.47
C LEU A 26 -7.56 6.11 -13.48
N GLN A 27 -7.37 5.01 -14.21
CA GLN A 27 -6.07 4.35 -14.32
C GLN A 27 -5.03 5.28 -14.96
N ASP A 28 -5.37 5.94 -16.07
CA ASP A 28 -4.49 6.88 -16.77
C ASP A 28 -4.13 8.08 -15.87
N MET A 29 -5.12 8.61 -15.14
CA MET A 29 -4.89 9.70 -14.18
C MET A 29 -3.93 9.28 -13.06
N MET A 30 -4.15 8.10 -12.45
CA MET A 30 -3.30 7.61 -11.37
C MET A 30 -1.88 7.32 -11.85
N THR A 31 -1.74 6.78 -13.06
CA THR A 31 -0.44 6.55 -13.69
C THR A 31 0.30 7.86 -13.89
N LYS A 32 -0.35 8.86 -14.51
CA LYS A 32 0.24 10.18 -14.74
C LYS A 32 0.64 10.88 -13.44
N LEU A 33 -0.24 10.86 -12.43
CA LEU A 33 0.06 11.42 -11.11
C LEU A 33 1.26 10.73 -10.46
N ASN A 34 1.37 9.40 -10.59
CA ASN A 34 2.50 8.67 -10.04
C ASN A 34 3.81 9.03 -10.75
N GLU A 35 3.79 9.14 -12.08
CA GLU A 35 4.95 9.58 -12.87
C GLU A 35 5.40 11.00 -12.52
N GLU A 36 4.46 11.94 -12.42
CA GLU A 36 4.74 13.34 -12.04
C GLU A 36 5.32 13.41 -10.62
N ASN A 37 4.68 12.76 -9.65
CA ASN A 37 5.19 12.70 -8.28
C ASN A 37 6.58 12.06 -8.21
N THR A 38 6.82 10.98 -8.96
CA THR A 38 8.13 10.32 -8.99
C THR A 38 9.21 11.26 -9.52
N LYS A 39 8.91 12.04 -10.58
CA LYS A 39 9.84 13.04 -11.11
C LYS A 39 10.14 14.13 -10.08
N GLU A 40 9.12 14.67 -9.43
CA GLU A 40 9.28 15.72 -8.40
C GLU A 40 10.06 15.21 -7.19
N ILE A 41 9.74 14.02 -6.69
CA ILE A 41 10.47 13.37 -5.60
C ILE A 41 11.94 13.20 -5.99
N ASN A 42 12.24 12.72 -7.19
CA ASN A 42 13.61 12.52 -7.65
C ASN A 42 14.38 13.84 -7.88
N ALA A 43 13.67 14.95 -8.13
CA ALA A 43 14.28 16.27 -8.27
C ALA A 43 14.62 16.91 -6.91
N ILE A 44 13.92 16.52 -5.84
CA ILE A 44 14.11 17.06 -4.49
C ILE A 44 15.07 16.18 -3.67
N LEU A 45 14.93 14.86 -3.79
CA LEU A 45 15.69 13.91 -2.99
C LEU A 45 17.05 13.62 -3.61
N ASP A 46 18.11 13.76 -2.82
CA ASP A 46 19.43 13.25 -3.20
C ASP A 46 19.48 11.71 -3.20
N ALA A 47 20.59 11.15 -3.69
CA ALA A 47 20.75 9.70 -3.83
C ALA A 47 20.64 8.95 -2.48
N ASP A 48 21.14 9.53 -1.40
CA ASP A 48 21.11 8.91 -0.07
C ASP A 48 19.68 8.96 0.51
N GLN A 49 18.96 10.06 0.29
CA GLN A 49 17.55 10.21 0.68
C GLN A 49 16.64 9.26 -0.09
N GLN A 50 16.85 9.09 -1.40
CA GLN A 50 16.11 8.11 -2.20
C GLN A 50 16.37 6.68 -1.73
N LYS A 51 17.64 6.36 -1.46
CA LYS A 51 18.01 5.06 -0.89
C LYS A 51 17.30 4.85 0.46
N ARG A 52 17.35 5.84 1.34
CA ARG A 52 16.73 5.73 2.67
C ARG A 52 15.21 5.61 2.58
N LEU A 53 14.56 6.29 1.64
CA LEU A 53 13.13 6.17 1.41
C LEU A 53 12.76 4.74 1.00
N LYS A 54 13.54 4.11 0.11
CA LYS A 54 13.35 2.70 -0.26
C LYS A 54 13.54 1.75 0.93
N GLU A 55 14.57 1.96 1.73
CA GLU A 55 14.80 1.17 2.95
C GLU A 55 13.59 1.25 3.91
N ILE A 56 13.11 2.46 4.19
CA ILE A 56 11.94 2.68 5.05
C ILE A 56 10.68 2.05 4.44
N PHE A 57 10.50 2.17 3.13
CA PHE A 57 9.38 1.56 2.43
C PHE A 57 9.39 0.03 2.59
N VAL A 58 10.54 -0.62 2.38
CA VAL A 58 10.68 -2.06 2.60
C VAL A 58 10.46 -2.42 4.07
N GLN A 59 11.00 -1.63 5.01
CA GLN A 59 10.81 -1.85 6.44
C GLN A 59 9.33 -1.76 6.84
N PHE A 60 8.59 -0.79 6.29
CA PHE A 60 7.16 -0.63 6.55
C PHE A 60 6.34 -1.77 5.94
N GLN A 61 6.68 -2.19 4.71
CA GLN A 61 5.99 -3.26 4.02
C GLN A 61 6.29 -4.65 4.58
N GLY A 62 7.48 -4.89 5.14
CA GLY A 62 7.91 -6.22 5.60
C GLY A 62 7.81 -7.28 4.49
N ASN A 63 7.33 -8.49 4.82
CA ASN A 63 7.17 -9.56 3.83
C ASN A 63 6.22 -9.22 2.68
N ALA A 64 5.25 -8.33 2.90
CA ALA A 64 4.30 -7.93 1.87
C ALA A 64 4.95 -7.23 0.66
N ILE A 65 6.22 -6.80 0.78
CA ILE A 65 7.01 -6.29 -0.34
C ILE A 65 7.13 -7.30 -1.49
N ALA A 66 7.01 -8.61 -1.22
CA ALA A 66 7.02 -9.64 -2.26
C ALA A 66 5.83 -9.55 -3.24
N GLY A 67 4.75 -8.86 -2.87
CA GLY A 67 3.64 -8.55 -3.77
C GLY A 67 3.89 -7.32 -4.67
N ASN A 68 4.96 -6.57 -4.46
CA ASN A 68 5.29 -5.39 -5.25
C ASN A 68 6.12 -5.77 -6.49
N ALA A 69 5.63 -5.40 -7.67
CA ALA A 69 6.23 -5.75 -8.96
C ALA A 69 7.70 -5.31 -9.09
N ASP A 70 8.07 -4.15 -8.53
CA ASP A 70 9.42 -3.60 -8.61
C ASP A 70 10.45 -4.47 -7.86
N TYR A 71 9.99 -5.25 -6.88
CA TYR A 71 10.85 -6.08 -6.02
C TYR A 71 10.78 -7.56 -6.40
N GLN A 72 9.74 -8.00 -7.12
CA GLN A 72 9.53 -9.41 -7.45
C GLN A 72 10.68 -10.02 -8.25
N LYS A 73 11.20 -9.28 -9.23
CA LYS A 73 12.33 -9.75 -10.06
C LYS A 73 13.57 -9.97 -9.20
N ASP A 74 13.91 -8.99 -8.37
CA ASP A 74 15.11 -9.06 -7.54
C ASP A 74 14.96 -10.09 -6.41
N LEU A 75 13.76 -10.28 -5.86
CA LEU A 75 13.47 -11.36 -4.90
C LEU A 75 13.47 -12.75 -5.54
N GLY A 76 13.45 -12.85 -6.88
CA GLY A 76 13.30 -14.12 -7.57
C GLY A 76 11.99 -14.81 -7.22
N ILE A 77 10.89 -14.05 -7.12
CA ILE A 77 9.56 -14.62 -6.83
C ILE A 77 9.14 -15.51 -8.01
N THR A 78 8.92 -16.79 -7.73
CA THR A 78 8.45 -17.78 -8.71
C THR A 78 6.99 -17.53 -9.09
N ASP A 79 6.53 -18.06 -10.21
CA ASP A 79 5.13 -17.88 -10.63
C ASP A 79 4.13 -18.51 -9.65
N ASP A 80 4.49 -19.64 -9.03
CA ASP A 80 3.71 -20.26 -7.95
C ASP A 80 3.59 -19.34 -6.73
N GLN A 81 4.68 -18.67 -6.33
CA GLN A 81 4.64 -17.70 -5.24
C GLN A 81 3.81 -16.47 -5.62
N LYS A 82 3.94 -15.95 -6.85
CA LYS A 82 3.11 -14.84 -7.34
C LYS A 82 1.63 -15.17 -7.26
N ALA A 83 1.23 -16.36 -7.71
CA ALA A 83 -0.17 -16.80 -7.68
C ALA A 83 -0.72 -16.84 -6.25
N LYS A 84 0.03 -17.42 -5.30
CA LYS A 84 -0.36 -17.47 -3.88
C LYS A 84 -0.44 -16.08 -3.25
N ILE A 85 0.52 -15.20 -3.56
CA ILE A 85 0.51 -13.81 -3.07
C ILE A 85 -0.68 -13.05 -3.63
N ALA A 86 -1.01 -13.21 -4.92
CA ALA A 86 -2.16 -12.56 -5.54
C ALA A 86 -3.49 -13.03 -4.92
N GLU A 87 -3.60 -14.31 -4.57
CA GLU A 87 -4.77 -14.83 -3.85
C GLU A 87 -4.92 -14.21 -2.46
N LEU A 88 -3.81 -14.07 -1.71
CA LEU A 88 -3.81 -13.38 -0.42
C LEU A 88 -4.18 -11.90 -0.55
N GLN A 89 -3.67 -11.21 -1.58
CA GLN A 89 -4.03 -9.82 -1.88
C GLN A 89 -5.52 -9.67 -2.18
N LYS A 90 -6.11 -10.60 -2.95
CA LYS A 90 -7.55 -10.62 -3.21
C LYS A 90 -8.36 -10.77 -1.92
N LYS A 91 -7.99 -11.75 -1.08
CA LYS A 91 -8.63 -11.97 0.23
C LYS A 91 -8.53 -10.76 1.15
N GLN A 92 -7.37 -10.08 1.15
CA GLN A 92 -7.20 -8.84 1.90
C GLN A 92 -8.13 -7.73 1.37
N GLY A 93 -8.26 -7.61 0.05
CA GLY A 93 -9.20 -6.67 -0.59
C GLY A 93 -10.65 -6.91 -0.15
N GLU A 94 -11.11 -8.16 -0.18
CA GLU A 94 -12.44 -8.56 0.30
C GLU A 94 -12.64 -8.23 1.79
N ALA A 95 -11.64 -8.54 2.63
CA ALA A 95 -11.67 -8.23 4.06
C ALA A 95 -11.74 -6.71 4.32
N MET A 96 -11.01 -5.91 3.53
CA MET A 96 -11.04 -4.45 3.63
C MET A 96 -12.39 -3.88 3.19
N GLN A 97 -12.97 -4.41 2.11
CA GLN A 97 -14.32 -4.03 1.67
C GLN A 97 -15.37 -4.30 2.75
N ALA A 98 -15.29 -5.46 3.42
CA ALA A 98 -16.16 -5.80 4.54
C ALA A 98 -15.97 -4.85 5.73
N LEU A 99 -14.73 -4.47 6.07
CA LEU A 99 -14.46 -3.48 7.12
C LEU A 99 -15.04 -2.11 6.79
N PHE A 100 -14.92 -1.65 5.54
CA PHE A 100 -15.55 -0.40 5.11
C PHE A 100 -17.07 -0.46 5.16
N GLN A 101 -17.67 -1.61 4.83
CA GLN A 101 -19.11 -1.79 4.98
C GLN A 101 -19.53 -1.68 6.45
N LYS A 102 -18.84 -2.37 7.37
CA LYS A 102 -19.10 -2.26 8.81
C LYS A 102 -18.98 -0.85 9.34
N MET A 103 -18.01 -0.07 8.84
CA MET A 103 -17.87 1.34 9.21
C MET A 103 -19.08 2.16 8.73
N ARG A 104 -19.55 1.94 7.50
CA ARG A 104 -20.74 2.63 6.96
C ARG A 104 -22.01 2.28 7.73
N ASP A 105 -22.14 1.01 8.11
CA ASP A 105 -23.27 0.48 8.87
C ASP A 105 -23.19 0.84 10.37
N GLN A 106 -22.15 1.60 10.77
CA GLN A 106 -21.87 2.02 12.15
C GLN A 106 -21.67 0.85 13.13
N GLU A 107 -21.31 -0.34 12.62
CA GLU A 107 -21.01 -1.52 13.42
C GLU A 107 -19.63 -1.45 14.08
N ILE A 108 -18.73 -0.64 13.52
CA ILE A 108 -17.40 -0.36 14.08
C ILE A 108 -17.14 1.13 14.06
N ASP A 109 -16.48 1.63 15.10
CA ASP A 109 -15.99 2.99 15.13
C ASP A 109 -14.62 3.11 14.44
N ARG A 110 -14.08 4.32 14.42
CA ARG A 110 -12.80 4.61 13.77
C ARG A 110 -11.63 3.87 14.44
N GLN A 111 -11.69 3.66 15.76
CA GLN A 111 -10.65 2.95 16.48
C GLN A 111 -10.68 1.46 16.10
N GLY A 112 -11.86 0.82 16.15
CA GLY A 112 -12.06 -0.56 15.74
C GLY A 112 -11.68 -0.81 14.28
N PHE A 113 -11.96 0.15 13.38
CA PHE A 113 -11.48 0.08 11.99
C PHE A 113 -9.95 0.08 11.89
N THR A 114 -9.29 0.94 12.68
CA THR A 114 -7.82 1.04 12.69
C THR A 114 -7.20 -0.27 13.20
N GLU A 115 -7.66 -0.77 14.34
CA GLU A 115 -7.19 -2.03 14.94
C GLU A 115 -7.43 -3.23 14.01
N ALA A 116 -8.59 -3.31 13.37
CA ALA A 116 -8.90 -4.37 12.41
C ALA A 116 -8.00 -4.30 11.17
N THR A 117 -7.71 -3.10 10.68
CA THR A 117 -6.81 -2.89 9.54
C THR A 117 -5.36 -3.28 9.87
N GLU A 118 -4.87 -2.88 11.04
CA GLU A 118 -3.54 -3.26 11.53
C GLU A 118 -3.42 -4.79 11.67
N LYS A 119 -4.44 -5.42 12.25
CA LYS A 119 -4.50 -6.88 12.38
C LYS A 119 -4.51 -7.57 11.02
N ASN A 120 -5.32 -7.12 10.08
CA ASN A 120 -5.37 -7.68 8.72
C ASN A 120 -4.02 -7.52 8.00
N THR A 121 -3.37 -6.36 8.17
CA THR A 121 -2.05 -6.10 7.59
C THR A 121 -1.00 -7.05 8.16
N LYS A 122 -0.99 -7.26 9.48
CA LYS A 122 -0.08 -8.21 10.14
C LYS A 122 -0.31 -9.64 9.67
N ILE A 123 -1.57 -10.10 9.64
CA ILE A 123 -1.92 -11.45 9.16
C ILE A 123 -1.41 -11.65 7.73
N MET A 124 -1.66 -10.70 6.84
CA MET A 124 -1.17 -10.79 5.47
C MET A 124 0.37 -10.86 5.41
N ASN A 125 1.07 -10.04 6.20
CA ASN A 125 2.52 -10.06 6.26
C ASN A 125 3.06 -11.43 6.69
N ASP A 126 2.45 -12.01 7.72
CA ASP A 126 2.83 -13.32 8.26
C ASP A 126 2.56 -14.43 7.24
N GLU A 127 1.39 -14.42 6.57
CA GLU A 127 1.04 -15.41 5.54
C GLU A 127 1.95 -15.32 4.31
N ILE A 128 2.28 -14.11 3.85
CA ILE A 128 3.26 -13.95 2.77
C ILE A 128 4.63 -14.47 3.22
N GLY A 129 5.04 -14.21 4.46
CA GLY A 129 6.29 -14.73 5.02
C GLY A 129 6.40 -16.27 4.99
N LYS A 130 5.27 -16.99 5.07
CA LYS A 130 5.23 -18.46 4.94
C LYS A 130 5.40 -18.95 3.50
N ILE A 131 5.12 -18.10 2.50
CA ILE A 131 5.29 -18.41 1.08
C ILE A 131 6.75 -18.21 0.64
N LEU A 132 7.46 -17.31 1.30
CA LEU A 132 8.84 -16.95 0.98
C LEU A 132 9.86 -17.95 1.50
N THR A 133 10.96 -18.09 0.76
CA THR A 133 12.14 -18.82 1.23
C THR A 133 12.89 -18.01 2.28
N ASP A 134 13.77 -18.67 3.04
CA ASP A 134 14.62 -17.98 4.01
C ASP A 134 15.55 -16.96 3.35
N ASP A 135 16.08 -17.27 2.15
CA ASP A 135 16.91 -16.35 1.38
C ASP A 135 16.13 -15.10 0.93
N GLN A 136 14.87 -15.27 0.53
CA GLN A 136 14.00 -14.14 0.17
C GLN A 136 13.70 -13.25 1.38
N LYS A 137 13.36 -13.84 2.53
CA LYS A 137 13.15 -13.09 3.78
C LYS A 137 14.41 -12.36 4.23
N LYS A 138 15.58 -13.00 4.10
CA LYS A 138 16.87 -12.37 4.39
C LYS A 138 17.13 -11.18 3.48
N LYS A 139 16.88 -11.31 2.17
CA LYS A 139 17.02 -10.22 1.21
C LYS A 139 16.11 -9.03 1.54
N ILE A 140 14.88 -9.28 1.98
CA ILE A 140 13.96 -8.23 2.47
C ILE A 140 14.52 -7.54 3.72
N ALA A 141 15.08 -8.29 4.66
CA ALA A 141 15.70 -7.73 5.85
C ALA A 141 16.92 -6.85 5.50
N ASP A 142 17.76 -7.31 4.57
CA ASP A 142 18.92 -6.54 4.10
C ASP A 142 18.51 -5.23 3.41
N TRP A 143 17.42 -5.25 2.63
CA TRP A 143 16.85 -4.07 1.99
C TRP A 143 16.20 -3.09 2.95
N SER A 144 15.73 -3.54 4.11
CA SER A 144 15.11 -2.67 5.11
C SER A 144 16.12 -1.72 5.77
N GLY A 145 17.42 -2.00 5.63
CA GLY A 145 18.50 -1.18 6.14
C GLY A 145 18.40 -0.96 7.66
N LYS A 146 18.78 0.25 8.12
CA LYS A 146 18.73 0.59 9.54
C LYS A 146 17.27 0.73 10.01
N PRO A 147 16.89 0.24 11.21
CA PRO A 147 15.57 0.44 11.76
C PRO A 147 15.19 1.92 11.82
N PHE A 148 14.08 2.27 11.18
CA PHE A 148 13.44 3.56 11.34
C PHE A 148 12.76 3.62 12.71
N VAL A 149 13.20 4.56 13.53
CA VAL A 149 12.53 4.92 14.78
C VAL A 149 11.76 6.20 14.50
N LYS A 150 10.44 6.14 14.64
CA LYS A 150 9.62 7.36 14.60
C LYS A 150 10.09 8.26 15.73
N LYS A 151 10.68 9.41 15.39
CA LYS A 151 10.95 10.43 16.41
C LYS A 151 9.60 10.93 16.91
N ASP A 152 9.38 10.90 18.22
CA ASP A 152 8.23 11.56 18.82
C ASP A 152 8.27 13.02 18.38
N GLN A 153 7.32 13.41 17.55
CA GLN A 153 7.21 14.77 17.09
C GLN A 153 6.37 15.52 18.12
N PRO A 154 6.96 16.44 18.92
CA PRO A 154 6.19 17.21 19.89
C PRO A 154 5.21 18.08 19.08
N GLY A 155 3.91 17.74 19.10
CA GLY A 155 2.87 18.52 18.44
C GLY A 155 2.32 17.97 17.12
N GLY A 156 2.70 16.77 16.68
CA GLY A 156 2.00 16.09 15.58
C GLY A 156 0.63 15.60 16.04
N ARG A 157 -0.43 16.39 15.82
CA ARG A 157 -1.84 16.01 16.02
C ARG A 157 -2.10 14.62 15.44
N GLY A 158 -2.03 13.60 16.30
CA GLY A 158 -2.80 12.38 16.12
C GLY A 158 -4.25 12.82 16.09
N GLY A 159 -4.88 12.73 14.91
CA GLY A 159 -6.29 13.03 14.73
C GLY A 159 -7.18 11.97 15.39
N GLY A 160 -7.08 11.83 16.71
CA GLY A 160 -8.07 11.22 17.58
C GLY A 160 -8.76 12.35 18.34
N GLY A 161 -9.96 12.70 17.90
CA GLY A 161 -10.74 13.80 18.46
C GLY A 161 -11.71 14.34 17.42
N LEU A 162 -13.01 14.13 17.67
CA LEU A 162 -14.19 14.28 16.82
C LEU A 162 -14.50 13.05 15.96
#